data_AF-A0A3M8D3D6-F1
#
_entry.id   AF-A0A3M8D3D6-F1
#
_cell.length_a   1.000
_cell.length_b   1.000
_cell.length_c   1.000
_cell.angle_alpha   90.00
_cell.angle_beta   90.00
_cell.angle_gamma   90.00
#
_symmetry.space_group_name_H-M   'P 1'
#
loop_
_entity.id
_entity.type
_entity.pdbx_description
1 polymer ?
#
loop_
_entity_poly.entity_id
_entity_poly.type
_entity_poly.pdbx_seq_one_letter_code
_entity_poly.pdbx_strand_id
1 'polypeptide(L)'
;MQTKIKKVKFEPEYKNPNYTVILECPQGNELYIKFDYTYAMKKYIPLKVEYDGVDKGAKLSWYTNHVEKMTVDAFLEKIAEKINKKYNFKNTN
;
A
#
# COMPACT_ATOMS: atom_id res chain seq x y z
N MET A 1 4.56 9.92 -6.82
CA MET A 1 3.60 9.55 -5.78
C MET A 1 3.25 10.84 -5.07
N GLN A 2 2.00 11.26 -5.12
CA GLN A 2 1.54 12.54 -4.57
C GLN A 2 1.31 12.45 -3.05
N THR A 3 0.96 11.27 -2.57
CA THR A 3 0.85 10.94 -1.14
C THR A 3 2.18 10.94 -0.41
N LYS A 4 2.14 11.33 0.87
CA LYS A 4 3.25 11.16 1.82
C LYS A 4 2.94 10.04 2.80
N ILE A 5 3.93 9.18 3.05
CA ILE A 5 3.81 8.11 4.05
C ILE A 5 3.94 8.70 5.45
N LYS A 6 2.87 8.62 6.26
CA LYS A 6 2.87 9.05 7.66
C LYS A 6 3.31 7.95 8.61
N LYS A 7 2.69 6.77 8.48
CA LYS A 7 2.95 5.61 9.34
C LYS A 7 3.00 4.35 8.50
N VAL A 8 3.84 3.41 8.92
CA VAL A 8 3.98 2.09 8.31
C VAL A 8 4.08 1.04 9.42
N LYS A 9 3.48 -0.10 9.17
CA LYS A 9 3.68 -1.35 9.91
C LYS A 9 3.93 -2.44 8.88
N PHE A 10 5.01 -3.19 9.10
CA PHE A 10 5.44 -4.25 8.22
C PHE A 10 5.55 -5.54 9.02
N GLU A 11 4.88 -6.58 8.55
CA GLU A 11 4.75 -7.87 9.23
C GLU A 11 5.18 -8.98 8.25
N PRO A 12 6.51 -9.22 8.10
CA PRO A 12 7.05 -10.19 7.16
C PRO A 12 6.86 -11.65 7.58
N GLU A 13 6.51 -11.89 8.85
CA GLU A 13 6.37 -13.23 9.43
C GLU A 13 5.13 -14.00 8.94
N TYR A 14 4.18 -13.31 8.30
CA TYR A 14 3.03 -13.94 7.67
C TYR A 14 3.43 -14.69 6.41
N LYS A 15 2.65 -15.73 6.06
CA LYS A 15 2.83 -16.52 4.82
C LYS A 15 2.99 -15.63 3.58
N ASN A 16 2.23 -14.55 3.52
CA ASN A 16 2.42 -13.42 2.62
C ASN A 16 2.82 -12.20 3.46
N PRO A 17 3.93 -11.50 3.18
CA PRO A 17 4.31 -10.31 3.92
C PRO A 17 3.19 -9.28 3.91
N ASN A 18 2.78 -8.84 5.10
CA ASN A 18 1.70 -7.89 5.28
C ASN A 18 2.25 -6.47 5.46
N TYR A 19 1.63 -5.53 4.76
CA TYR A 19 1.95 -4.12 4.77
C TYR A 19 0.73 -3.33 5.21
N THR A 20 0.89 -2.49 6.23
CA THR A 20 -0.12 -1.52 6.64
C THR A 20 0.49 -0.13 6.58
N VAL A 21 -0.18 0.79 5.89
CA VAL A 21 0.30 2.16 5.70
C VAL A 21 -0.79 3.17 5.94
N ILE A 22 -0.41 4.31 6.50
CA ILE A 22 -1.22 5.52 6.56
C ILE A 22 -0.51 6.57 5.73
N LEU A 23 -1.21 7.09 4.73
CA LEU A 23 -0.75 8.08 3.80
C LEU A 23 -1.51 9.39 4.02
N GLU A 24 -0.81 10.51 3.94
CA GLU A 24 -1.41 11.83 3.80
C GLU A 24 -1.59 12.14 2.31
N CYS A 25 -2.84 12.41 1.93
CA CYS A 25 -3.22 12.79 0.58
C CYS A 25 -2.93 14.29 0.34
N PRO A 26 -2.76 14.72 -0.93
CA PRO A 26 -2.52 16.13 -1.25
C PRO A 26 -3.58 17.12 -0.75
N GLN A 27 -4.81 16.64 -0.53
CA GLN A 27 -5.93 17.44 -0.04
C GLN A 27 -6.03 17.48 1.51
N GLY A 28 -5.05 16.89 2.21
CA GLY A 28 -5.05 16.78 3.68
C GLY A 28 -5.71 15.52 4.23
N ASN A 29 -6.49 14.81 3.40
CA ASN A 29 -7.19 13.59 3.80
C ASN A 29 -6.23 12.43 4.08
N GLU A 30 -6.63 11.51 4.96
CA GLU A 30 -5.84 10.32 5.28
C GLU A 30 -6.30 9.11 4.47
N LEU A 31 -5.33 8.35 3.95
CA LEU A 31 -5.56 7.11 3.23
C LEU A 31 -4.85 5.97 3.95
N TYR A 32 -5.65 5.11 4.58
CA TYR A 32 -5.18 3.88 5.18
C TYR A 32 -5.25 2.75 4.16
N ILE A 33 -4.19 1.96 4.06
CA ILE A 33 -4.13 0.81 3.16
C ILE A 33 -3.47 -0.36 3.90
N LYS A 34 -4.16 -1.50 3.90
CA LYS A 34 -3.59 -2.81 4.25
C LYS A 34 -3.51 -3.64 2.98
N PHE A 35 -2.34 -4.19 2.69
CA PHE A 35 -2.10 -5.01 1.51
C PHE A 35 -1.05 -6.09 1.80
N ASP A 36 -1.04 -7.16 1.01
CA ASP A 36 -0.04 -8.24 1.12
C ASP A 36 0.75 -8.41 -0.17
N TYR A 37 1.89 -9.10 -0.08
CA TYR A 37 2.59 -9.62 -1.25
C TYR A 37 2.21 -11.09 -1.45
N THR A 38 1.34 -11.35 -2.43
CA THR A 38 0.89 -12.71 -2.75
C THR A 38 1.92 -13.40 -3.64
N TYR A 39 2.73 -14.30 -3.05
CA TYR A 39 3.80 -15.02 -3.76
C TYR A 39 3.30 -15.80 -4.98
N ALA A 40 2.12 -16.43 -4.91
CA ALA A 40 1.55 -17.21 -6.00
C ALA A 40 1.30 -16.37 -7.27
N MET A 41 1.03 -15.08 -7.11
CA MET A 41 0.75 -14.15 -8.21
C MET A 41 1.91 -13.19 -8.48
N LYS A 42 2.93 -13.19 -7.61
CA LYS A 42 4.05 -12.22 -7.60
C LYS A 42 3.58 -10.76 -7.66
N LYS A 43 2.52 -10.44 -6.92
CA LYS A 43 1.85 -9.13 -6.95
C LYS A 43 1.43 -8.66 -5.57
N TYR A 44 1.27 -7.36 -5.43
CA TYR A 44 0.72 -6.74 -4.23
C TYR A 44 -0.81 -6.64 -4.34
N ILE A 45 -1.52 -7.14 -3.33
CA ILE A 45 -2.98 -7.17 -3.33
C ILE A 45 -3.54 -6.32 -2.18
N PRO A 46 -4.40 -5.32 -2.47
CA PRO A 46 -5.06 -4.57 -1.42
C PRO A 46 -6.07 -5.46 -0.68
N LEU A 47 -5.96 -5.50 0.64
CA LEU A 47 -6.86 -6.23 1.53
C LEU A 47 -7.91 -5.31 2.15
N LYS A 48 -7.49 -4.09 2.54
CA LYS A 48 -8.36 -3.08 3.14
C LYS A 48 -7.89 -1.68 2.77
N VAL A 49 -8.82 -0.79 2.50
CA VAL A 49 -8.61 0.60 2.14
C VAL A 49 -9.62 1.44 2.90
N GLU A 50 -9.16 2.44 3.63
CA GLU A 50 -10.02 3.45 4.23
C GLU A 50 -9.54 4.82 3.77
N TYR A 51 -10.49 5.68 3.39
CA TYR A 51 -10.21 7.04 2.97
C TYR A 51 -11.00 7.99 3.85
N ASP A 52 -10.28 8.81 4.61
CA ASP A 52 -10.84 9.77 5.55
C ASP A 52 -11.84 9.12 6.54
N GLY A 53 -11.44 7.96 7.10
CA GLY A 53 -12.26 7.16 8.00
C GLY A 53 -13.38 6.35 7.33
N VAL A 54 -13.59 6.50 6.02
CA VAL A 54 -14.61 5.74 5.28
C VAL A 54 -14.01 4.47 4.70
N ASP A 55 -14.53 3.31 5.12
CA ASP A 55 -14.14 2.01 4.55
C ASP A 55 -14.52 1.92 3.07
N LYS A 56 -13.54 1.60 2.23
CA LYS A 56 -13.67 1.38 0.78
C LYS A 56 -13.47 -0.09 0.41
N GLY A 57 -13.34 -1.00 1.39
CA GLY A 57 -13.04 -2.41 1.17
C GLY A 57 -11.67 -2.57 0.49
N ALA A 58 -11.59 -3.36 -0.58
CA ALA A 58 -10.35 -3.50 -1.38
C ALA A 58 -10.25 -2.50 -2.56
N LYS A 59 -11.14 -1.50 -2.64
CA LYS A 59 -11.24 -0.61 -3.80
C LYS A 59 -10.22 0.53 -3.72
N LEU A 60 -9.01 0.26 -4.18
CA LEU A 60 -7.93 1.27 -4.27
C LEU A 60 -7.86 1.97 -5.64
N SER A 61 -8.46 1.37 -6.68
CA SER A 61 -8.34 1.83 -8.07
C SER A 61 -8.86 3.25 -8.32
N TRP A 62 -9.94 3.66 -7.64
CA TRP A 62 -10.47 5.02 -7.77
C TRP A 62 -9.42 6.04 -7.34
N TYR A 63 -8.70 5.78 -6.25
CA TYR A 63 -7.68 6.67 -5.72
C TYR A 63 -6.45 6.70 -6.63
N THR A 64 -5.93 5.53 -6.99
CA THR A 64 -4.67 5.45 -7.75
C THR A 64 -4.81 6.01 -9.15
N ASN A 65 -5.96 5.79 -9.79
CA ASN A 65 -6.21 6.30 -11.14
C ASN A 65 -6.47 7.82 -11.14
N HIS A 66 -7.28 8.34 -10.21
CA HIS A 66 -7.69 9.75 -10.23
C HIS A 66 -6.67 10.68 -9.55
N VAL A 67 -6.05 10.24 -8.46
CA VAL A 67 -5.15 11.07 -7.65
C VAL A 67 -3.68 10.83 -8.04
N GLU A 68 -3.28 9.57 -8.10
CA GLU A 68 -1.88 9.19 -8.33
C GLU A 68 -1.53 9.00 -9.82
N LYS A 69 -2.55 8.94 -10.70
CA LYS A 69 -2.43 8.69 -12.15
C LYS A 69 -1.60 7.43 -12.48
N MET A 70 -1.78 6.36 -11.71
CA MET A 70 -1.09 5.08 -11.92
C MET A 70 -1.95 3.88 -11.51
N THR A 71 -1.53 2.68 -11.90
CA THR A 71 -2.24 1.44 -11.55
C THR A 71 -2.10 1.14 -10.06
N VAL A 72 -3.05 0.34 -9.53
CA VAL A 72 -3.02 -0.13 -8.14
C VAL A 72 -1.71 -0.86 -7.84
N ASP A 73 -1.29 -1.75 -8.74
CA ASP A 73 -0.09 -2.58 -8.60
C ASP A 73 1.18 -1.73 -8.49
N ALA A 74 1.38 -0.80 -9.44
CA ALA A 74 2.54 0.11 -9.43
C ALA A 74 2.56 1.05 -8.21
N PHE A 75 1.38 1.42 -7.70
CA PHE A 75 1.28 2.24 -6.50
C PHE A 75 1.69 1.45 -5.25
N LEU A 76 1.15 0.24 -5.08
CA LEU A 76 1.49 -0.64 -3.95
C LEU A 76 2.96 -1.07 -3.98
N GLU A 77 3.50 -1.36 -5.16
CA GLU A 77 4.91 -1.69 -5.34
C GLU A 77 5.82 -0.56 -4.85
N LYS A 78 5.56 0.69 -5.27
CA LYS A 78 6.34 1.87 -4.81
C LYS A 78 6.28 2.08 -3.29
N ILE A 79 5.15 1.76 -2.67
CA ILE A 79 5.01 1.82 -1.21
C ILE A 79 5.82 0.69 -0.57
N ALA A 80 5.68 -0.53 -1.08
CA ALA A 80 6.38 -1.70 -0.59
C ALA A 80 7.90 -1.55 -0.72
N GLU A 81 8.42 -1.03 -1.84
CA GLU A 81 9.85 -0.74 -2.03
C GLU A 81 10.41 0.18 -0.93
N LYS A 82 9.68 1.25 -0.59
CA LYS A 82 10.09 2.18 0.48
C LYS A 82 10.11 1.50 1.85
N ILE A 83 9.12 0.66 2.13
CA ILE A 83 9.03 -0.09 3.39
C ILE A 83 10.10 -1.15 3.45
N ASN A 84 10.23 -1.98 2.42
CA ASN A 84 11.24 -3.02 2.30
C ASN A 84 12.64 -2.44 2.49
N LYS A 85 12.93 -1.29 1.87
CA LYS A 85 14.19 -0.56 2.09
C LYS A 85 14.36 -0.10 3.54
N LYS A 86 13.31 0.41 4.18
CA LYS A 86 13.34 0.82 5.60
C LYS A 86 13.63 -0.35 6.54
N TYR A 87 13.10 -1.54 6.24
CA TYR A 87 13.25 -2.74 7.08
C TYR A 87 14.34 -3.69 6.59
N ASN A 88 15.16 -3.30 5.59
CA ASN A 88 16.15 -4.16 4.93
C ASN A 88 15.57 -5.52 4.46
N PHE A 89 14.29 -5.54 4.11
CA PHE A 89 13.61 -6.74 3.65
C PHE A 89 13.89 -6.93 2.16
N LYS A 90 14.57 -8.03 1.81
CA LYS A 90 14.73 -8.43 0.42
C LYS A 90 13.56 -9.32 0.05
N ASN A 91 12.69 -8.81 -0.83
CA ASN A 91 11.83 -9.67 -1.63
C ASN A 91 12.77 -10.44 -2.56
N THR A 92 13.24 -11.61 -2.12
CA THR A 92 13.97 -12.56 -2.96
C THR A 92 13.03 -13.00 -4.09
N ASN A 93 13.21 -12.37 -5.25
CA ASN A 93 12.90 -12.98 -6.54
C ASN A 93 14.11 -13.82 -6.95
#